data_AF-A0A935VIE9-F1
#
_entry.id   AF-A0A935VIE9-F1
#
_cell.length_a   1.000
_cell.length_b   1.000
_cell.length_c   1.000
_cell.angle_alpha   90.00
_cell.angle_beta   90.00
_cell.angle_gamma   90.00
#
_symmetry.space_group_name_H-M   'P 1'
#
loop_
_entity.id
_entity.type
_entity.pdbx_description
1 polymer ?
#
loop_
_entity_poly.entity_id
_entity_poly.type
_entity_poly.pdbx_seq_one_letter_code
_entity_poly.pdbx_strand_id
1 'polypeptide(L)'
;MVYPLVLLKLGYWTGLVVMIFVTAIENFGMLLLYIRMKIDWLGYDYVKSAKDWATTKQGMKRYIGKLFGKSDIILFIFLSTLRDSFETTAYFQPDIKSNKTKTVLIFVSSVLIGNLYWSLGLELFVNSWLKQIIK
;
A
#
# COMPACT_ATOMS: atom_id res chain seq x y z
N MET A 1 2.88 -1.07 -15.40
CA MET A 1 1.94 -1.31 -16.52
C MET A 1 1.90 -2.78 -17.00
N VAL A 2 2.12 -3.77 -16.11
CA VAL A 2 2.11 -5.20 -16.48
C VAL A 2 0.74 -5.86 -16.24
N TYR A 3 -0.07 -5.29 -15.34
CA TYR A 3 -1.39 -5.80 -14.94
C TYR A 3 -2.35 -6.13 -16.09
N PRO A 4 -2.61 -5.25 -17.06
CA PRO A 4 -3.62 -5.52 -18.09
C PRO A 4 -3.23 -6.70 -18.98
N LEU A 5 -1.94 -6.80 -19.32
CA LEU A 5 -1.41 -7.86 -20.19
C LEU A 5 -1.49 -9.25 -19.54
N VAL A 6 -1.19 -9.33 -18.25
CA VAL A 6 -1.25 -10.60 -17.50
C VAL A 6 -2.70 -11.05 -17.32
N LEU A 7 -3.60 -10.14 -16.98
CA LEU A 7 -5.03 -10.44 -16.82
C LEU A 7 -5.69 -10.89 -18.14
N LEU A 8 -5.31 -10.28 -19.27
CA LEU A 8 -5.83 -10.66 -20.59
C LEU A 8 -5.34 -12.03 -21.06
N LYS A 9 -4.10 -12.42 -20.72
CA LYS A 9 -3.52 -13.71 -21.16
C LYS A 9 -3.90 -14.89 -20.26
N LEU A 10 -3.93 -14.70 -18.95
CA LEU A 10 -4.15 -15.79 -17.98
C LEU A 10 -5.59 -15.87 -17.46
N GLY A 11 -6.43 -14.90 -17.83
CA GLY A 11 -7.75 -14.72 -17.23
C GLY A 11 -7.66 -13.94 -15.92
N TYR A 12 -8.81 -13.38 -15.52
CA TYR A 12 -8.88 -12.41 -14.44
C TYR A 12 -8.41 -12.96 -13.09
N TRP A 13 -8.99 -14.07 -12.62
CA TRP A 13 -8.67 -14.63 -11.30
C TRP A 13 -7.24 -15.19 -11.21
N THR A 14 -6.79 -15.90 -12.25
CA THR A 14 -5.44 -16.44 -12.31
C THR A 14 -4.40 -15.33 -12.39
N GLY A 15 -4.67 -14.30 -13.22
CA GLY A 15 -3.81 -13.13 -13.32
C GLY A 15 -3.73 -12.36 -12.01
N LEU A 16 -4.84 -12.17 -11.28
CA LEU A 16 -4.86 -11.56 -9.94
C LEU A 16 -3.92 -12.31 -8.99
N VAL A 17 -4.04 -13.64 -8.90
CA VAL A 17 -3.20 -14.45 -8.00
C VAL A 17 -1.72 -14.31 -8.36
N VAL A 18 -1.37 -14.41 -9.65
CA VAL A 18 0.01 -14.23 -10.11
C VAL A 18 0.54 -12.84 -9.74
N MET A 19 -0.26 -11.80 -9.96
CA MET A 19 0.13 -10.43 -9.63
C MET A 19 0.33 -10.21 -8.13
N ILE A 20 -0.51 -10.84 -7.27
CA ILE A 20 -0.32 -10.80 -5.81
C ILE A 20 1.06 -11.34 -5.45
N PHE A 21 1.44 -12.51 -5.99
CA PHE A 21 2.74 -13.11 -5.68
C PHE A 21 3.92 -12.30 -6.23
N VAL A 22 3.84 -11.84 -7.49
CA VAL A 22 4.89 -11.02 -8.10
C VAL A 22 5.09 -9.73 -7.31
N THR A 23 3.99 -9.02 -7.01
CA THR A 23 4.00 -7.79 -6.21
C THR A 23 4.52 -8.04 -4.79
N ALA A 24 4.14 -9.16 -4.16
CA ALA A 24 4.65 -9.52 -2.85
C ALA A 24 6.16 -9.76 -2.87
N ILE A 25 6.68 -10.49 -3.86
CA ILE A 25 8.12 -10.76 -3.98
C ILE A 25 8.91 -9.47 -4.21
N GLU A 26 8.46 -8.64 -5.14
CA GLU A 26 9.10 -7.35 -5.47
C GLU A 26 9.14 -6.42 -4.25
N ASN A 27 7.98 -6.18 -3.61
CA ASN A 27 7.89 -5.31 -2.45
C ASN A 27 8.61 -5.88 -1.23
N PHE A 28 8.64 -7.21 -1.07
CA PHE A 28 9.40 -7.84 -0.01
C PHE A 28 10.91 -7.67 -0.22
N GLY A 29 11.39 -7.80 -1.46
CA GLY A 29 12.77 -7.51 -1.82
C GLY A 29 13.17 -6.06 -1.49
N MET A 30 12.31 -5.10 -1.84
CA MET A 30 12.51 -3.68 -1.50
C MET A 30 12.51 -3.44 0.01
N LEU A 31 11.62 -4.10 0.76
CA LEU A 31 11.59 -4.02 2.21
C LEU A 31 12.88 -4.57 2.84
N LEU A 32 13.41 -5.68 2.33
CA LEU A 32 14.69 -6.24 2.79
C LEU A 32 15.87 -5.30 2.49
N LEU A 33 15.89 -4.71 1.29
CA LEU A 33 16.89 -3.72 0.91
C LEU A 33 16.82 -2.50 1.83
N TYR A 34 15.62 -2.00 2.11
CA TYR A 34 15.40 -0.89 3.03
C TYR A 34 15.96 -1.17 4.44
N ILE A 35 15.63 -2.34 5.01
CA ILE A 35 16.16 -2.77 6.32
C ILE A 35 17.69 -2.86 6.31
N ARG A 36 18.28 -3.29 5.19
CA ARG A 36 19.72 -3.50 5.05
C ARG A 36 20.49 -2.20 4.83
N MET A 37 19.99 -1.30 4.01
CA MET A 37 20.68 -0.07 3.63
C MET A 37 20.63 0.98 4.74
N LYS A 38 19.59 0.99 5.59
CA LYS A 38 19.35 2.03 6.61
C LYS A 38 19.36 3.47 6.04
N ILE A 39 19.25 3.62 4.72
CA ILE A 39 19.15 4.92 4.07
C ILE A 39 17.66 5.23 3.99
N ASP A 40 17.27 6.40 4.49
CA ASP A 40 15.88 6.83 4.54
C ASP A 40 15.41 7.33 3.17
N TRP A 41 15.19 6.39 2.24
CA TRP A 41 14.81 6.67 0.84
C TRP A 41 13.46 7.37 0.72
N LEU A 42 12.61 7.23 1.73
CA LEU A 42 11.24 7.76 1.74
C LEU A 42 11.12 9.10 2.49
N GLY A 43 12.22 9.61 3.05
CA GLY A 43 12.20 10.79 3.92
C GLY A 43 11.30 10.57 5.15
N TYR A 44 11.28 9.35 5.68
CA TYR A 44 10.38 8.97 6.77
C TYR A 44 10.67 9.78 8.04
N ASP A 45 11.94 10.07 8.34
CA ASP A 45 12.32 10.95 9.45
C ASP A 45 11.78 12.38 9.26
N TYR A 46 11.60 12.85 8.03
CA TYR A 46 10.95 14.13 7.75
C TYR A 46 9.42 14.06 7.97
N VAL A 47 8.78 12.98 7.54
CA VAL A 47 7.34 12.79 7.77
C VAL A 47 7.04 12.55 9.25
N LYS A 48 7.88 11.81 9.95
CA LYS A 48 7.80 11.53 11.38
C LYS A 48 8.08 12.80 12.18
N SER A 49 9.11 13.57 11.84
CA SER A 49 9.37 14.87 12.49
C SER A 49 8.24 15.85 12.22
N ALA A 50 7.67 15.91 11.01
CA ALA A 50 6.49 16.73 10.72
C ALA A 50 5.25 16.28 11.51
N LYS A 51 5.03 14.96 11.63
CA LYS A 51 3.97 14.37 12.48
C LYS A 51 4.20 14.73 13.95
N ASP A 52 5.40 14.57 14.47
CA ASP A 52 5.75 14.89 15.85
C ASP A 52 5.60 16.40 16.12
N TRP A 53 5.98 17.24 15.15
CA TRP A 53 5.78 18.70 15.21
C TRP A 53 4.29 19.08 15.25
N ALA A 54 3.47 18.46 14.39
CA ALA A 54 2.02 18.62 14.41
C ALA A 54 1.37 18.12 15.71
N THR A 55 1.97 17.10 16.33
CA THR A 55 1.53 16.52 17.61
C THR A 55 1.94 17.39 18.81
N THR A 56 2.89 18.32 18.64
CA THR A 56 3.40 19.16 19.74
C THR A 56 2.58 20.45 19.93
N LYS A 57 1.93 20.99 18.88
CA LYS A 57 1.01 22.14 19.00
C LYS A 57 -0.36 21.71 19.57
N GLN A 58 -0.58 22.05 20.85
CA GLN A 58 -1.69 21.61 21.72
C GLN A 58 -3.11 21.89 21.18
N GLY A 59 -3.30 22.84 20.24
CA GLY A 59 -4.59 23.13 19.60
C GLY A 59 -4.91 22.26 18.37
N MET A 60 -3.90 21.81 17.62
CA MET A 60 -4.06 21.02 16.38
C MET A 60 -4.12 19.51 16.66
N LYS A 61 -3.69 19.13 17.88
CA LYS A 61 -3.69 17.77 18.45
C LYS A 61 -5.06 17.08 18.45
N ARG A 62 -6.15 17.84 18.62
CA ARG A 62 -7.50 17.28 18.76
C ARG A 62 -8.19 17.00 17.42
N TYR A 63 -7.82 17.72 16.37
CA TYR A 63 -8.38 17.51 15.02
C TYR A 63 -7.52 16.53 14.21
N ILE A 64 -6.20 16.70 14.22
CA ILE A 64 -5.27 15.77 13.59
C ILE A 64 -5.30 14.43 14.34
N GLY A 65 -5.14 14.40 15.67
CA GLY A 65 -5.20 13.15 16.43
C GLY A 65 -6.53 12.39 16.34
N LYS A 66 -7.67 13.07 16.13
CA LYS A 66 -8.97 12.43 15.90
C LYS A 66 -9.19 11.97 14.46
N LEU A 67 -8.62 12.66 13.47
CA LEU A 67 -8.51 12.13 12.11
C LEU A 67 -7.68 10.85 12.18
N PHE A 68 -6.43 10.90 12.66
CA PHE A 68 -5.51 9.74 12.69
C PHE A 68 -5.99 8.53 13.52
N GLY A 69 -6.60 8.71 14.71
CA GLY A 69 -7.01 7.58 15.55
C GLY A 69 -8.16 6.69 15.03
N LYS A 70 -9.02 7.20 14.14
CA LYS A 70 -10.01 6.42 13.36
C LYS A 70 -9.65 6.34 11.87
N SER A 71 -8.79 7.23 11.38
CA SER A 71 -8.30 7.23 10.00
C SER A 71 -7.10 6.33 9.80
N ASP A 72 -6.52 5.66 10.79
CA ASP A 72 -5.39 4.77 10.53
C ASP A 72 -5.78 3.63 9.58
N ILE A 73 -7.01 3.09 9.68
CA ILE A 73 -7.54 2.11 8.71
C ILE A 73 -7.80 2.77 7.35
N ILE A 74 -8.40 3.97 7.32
CA ILE A 74 -8.72 4.67 6.06
C ILE A 74 -7.42 5.04 5.33
N LEU A 75 -6.44 5.55 6.07
CA LEU A 75 -5.11 5.90 5.59
C LEU A 75 -4.35 4.64 5.17
N PHE A 76 -4.51 3.53 5.90
CA PHE A 76 -3.94 2.25 5.50
C PHE A 76 -4.50 1.77 4.18
N ILE A 77 -5.83 1.81 4.00
CA ILE A 77 -6.47 1.47 2.73
C ILE A 77 -5.99 2.42 1.63
N PHE A 78 -6.00 3.73 1.88
CA PHE A 78 -5.59 4.76 0.91
C PHE A 78 -4.12 4.64 0.49
N LEU A 79 -3.22 4.37 1.44
CA LEU A 79 -1.81 4.12 1.12
C LEU A 79 -1.64 2.78 0.42
N SER A 80 -2.36 1.74 0.82
CA SER A 80 -2.30 0.42 0.15
C SER A 80 -2.76 0.47 -1.31
N THR A 81 -3.63 1.42 -1.69
CA THR A 81 -4.10 1.57 -3.08
C THR A 81 -3.21 2.48 -3.91
N LEU A 82 -2.65 3.55 -3.32
CA LEU A 82 -1.87 4.55 -4.05
C LEU A 82 -0.36 4.32 -4.00
N ARG A 83 0.13 3.66 -2.95
CA ARG A 83 1.55 3.42 -2.70
C ARG A 83 1.82 1.92 -2.68
N ASP A 84 3.09 1.58 -2.86
CA ASP A 84 3.52 0.20 -2.78
C ASP A 84 3.39 -0.34 -1.35
N SER A 85 3.21 -1.66 -1.27
CA SER A 85 3.08 -2.37 0.01
C SER A 85 4.31 -2.19 0.90
N PHE A 86 5.49 -2.02 0.29
CA PHE A 86 6.72 -1.67 0.98
C PHE A 86 6.61 -0.30 1.68
N GLU A 87 6.20 0.74 0.96
CA GLU A 87 6.09 2.10 1.50
C GLU A 87 5.03 2.16 2.60
N THR A 88 3.89 1.51 2.37
CA THR A 88 2.80 1.42 3.35
C THR A 88 3.28 0.71 4.63
N THR A 89 4.05 -0.37 4.49
CA THR A 89 4.62 -1.09 5.64
C THR A 89 5.64 -0.25 6.40
N ALA A 90 6.56 0.39 5.69
CA ALA A 90 7.53 1.31 6.29
C ALA A 90 6.82 2.48 7.00
N TYR A 91 5.70 2.96 6.45
CA TYR A 91 4.95 4.06 7.04
C TYR A 91 4.33 3.71 8.40
N PHE A 92 3.63 2.57 8.49
CA PHE A 92 2.92 2.13 9.70
C PHE A 92 3.81 1.43 10.73
N GLN A 93 4.96 0.90 10.31
CA GLN A 93 5.88 0.16 11.16
C GLN A 93 7.34 0.51 10.80
N PRO A 94 7.79 1.73 11.15
CA PRO A 94 9.14 2.19 10.79
C PRO A 94 10.24 1.43 11.51
N ASP A 95 9.99 1.02 12.75
CA ASP A 95 10.84 0.05 13.44
C ASP A 95 10.35 -1.37 13.12
N ILE A 96 10.73 -1.84 11.93
CA ILE A 96 10.39 -3.17 11.42
C ILE A 96 10.88 -4.28 12.36
N LYS A 97 11.95 -4.04 13.13
CA LYS A 97 12.55 -5.05 14.02
C LYS A 97 11.78 -5.18 15.34
N SER A 98 11.11 -4.12 15.80
CA SER A 98 10.37 -4.13 17.06
C SER A 98 9.20 -5.11 17.10
N ASN A 99 8.47 -5.29 15.99
CA ASN A 99 7.31 -6.18 15.94
C ASN A 99 7.15 -6.83 14.55
N LYS A 100 7.77 -8.01 14.39
CA LYS A 100 7.76 -8.77 13.13
C LYS A 100 6.35 -9.20 12.73
N THR A 101 5.54 -9.69 13.66
CA THR A 101 4.18 -10.16 13.37
C THR A 101 3.30 -9.04 12.82
N LYS A 102 3.34 -7.86 13.46
CA LYS A 102 2.63 -6.68 12.99
C LYS A 102 3.13 -6.21 11.62
N THR A 103 4.45 -6.23 11.41
CA THR A 103 5.05 -5.87 10.11
C THR A 103 4.53 -6.78 9.00
N VAL A 104 4.56 -8.10 9.20
CA VAL A 104 4.08 -9.07 8.20
C VAL A 104 2.58 -8.87 7.95
N LEU A 105 1.79 -8.62 9.00
CA LEU A 105 0.36 -8.37 8.85
C LEU A 105 0.07 -7.13 8.00
N ILE A 106 0.75 -6.02 8.27
CA ILE A 106 0.61 -4.77 7.50
C ILE A 106 1.02 -4.99 6.05
N PHE A 107 2.16 -5.65 5.84
CA PHE A 107 2.68 -5.96 4.51
C PHE A 107 1.69 -6.79 3.71
N VAL A 108 1.32 -7.97 4.20
CA VAL A 108 0.41 -8.88 3.49
C VAL A 108 -0.95 -8.21 3.25
N SER A 109 -1.50 -7.51 4.25
CA SER A 109 -2.77 -6.81 4.10
C SER A 109 -2.70 -5.72 3.03
N SER A 110 -1.60 -4.96 2.96
CA SER A 110 -1.43 -3.90 1.95
C SER A 110 -1.25 -4.46 0.54
N VAL A 111 -0.53 -5.59 0.38
CA VAL A 111 -0.41 -6.30 -0.90
C VAL A 111 -1.79 -6.72 -1.39
N LEU A 112 -2.57 -7.36 -0.53
CA LEU A 112 -3.90 -7.87 -0.88
C LEU A 112 -4.86 -6.72 -1.24
N ILE A 113 -4.92 -5.67 -0.41
CA ILE A 113 -5.81 -4.53 -0.66
C ILE A 113 -5.44 -3.83 -1.97
N GLY A 114 -4.15 -3.56 -2.20
CA GLY A 114 -3.70 -2.90 -3.43
C GLY A 114 -4.02 -3.72 -4.68
N ASN A 115 -3.70 -5.02 -4.66
CA ASN A 115 -3.96 -5.92 -5.79
C ASN A 115 -5.45 -6.06 -6.08
N LEU A 116 -6.28 -6.22 -5.04
CA LEU A 116 -7.74 -6.32 -5.19
C LEU A 116 -8.32 -5.02 -5.74
N TYR A 117 -7.91 -3.86 -5.21
CA TYR A 117 -8.39 -2.56 -5.67
C TYR A 117 -8.11 -2.34 -7.16
N TRP A 118 -6.85 -2.54 -7.58
CA TRP A 118 -6.47 -2.33 -8.97
C TRP A 118 -7.08 -3.36 -9.92
N SER A 119 -7.20 -4.62 -9.50
CA SER A 119 -7.81 -5.65 -10.33
C SER A 119 -9.30 -5.42 -10.52
N LEU A 120 -10.04 -5.10 -9.45
CA LEU A 120 -11.46 -4.76 -9.54
C LEU A 120 -11.69 -3.50 -10.37
N GLY A 121 -10.83 -2.48 -10.19
CA GLY A 121 -10.88 -1.26 -11.00
C GLY A 121 -10.67 -1.55 -12.49
N LEU A 122 -9.71 -2.41 -12.84
CA LEU A 122 -9.46 -2.84 -14.21
C LEU A 122 -10.62 -3.66 -14.78
N GLU A 123 -11.19 -4.58 -14.01
CA GLU A 123 -12.35 -5.37 -14.45
C GLU A 123 -13.56 -4.48 -14.76
N LEU A 124 -13.88 -3.54 -13.87
CA LEU A 124 -14.96 -2.57 -14.08
C LEU A 124 -14.70 -1.69 -15.30
N PHE A 125 -13.47 -1.22 -15.46
CA PHE A 125 -13.07 -0.41 -16.61
C PHE A 125 -13.20 -1.19 -17.93
N VAL A 126 -12.64 -2.39 -18.01
CA VAL A 126 -12.69 -3.26 -19.20
C VAL A 126 -14.13 -3.62 -19.55
N ASN A 127 -14.94 -4.01 -18.56
CA ASN A 127 -16.35 -4.35 -18.80
C ASN A 127 -17.18 -3.15 -19.26
N SER A 128 -16.92 -1.96 -18.72
CA SER A 128 -17.59 -0.72 -19.16
C SER A 128 -17.20 -0.34 -20.58
N TRP A 129 -15.91 -0.47 -20.92
CA TRP A 129 -15.37 -0.12 -22.23
C TRP A 129 -15.83 -1.11 -23.31
N LEU A 130 -15.79 -2.42 -23.05
CA LEU A 130 -16.27 -3.45 -23.98
C LEU A 130 -17.76 -3.30 -24.31
N LYS A 131 -18.59 -2.93 -23.32
CA LYS A 131 -20.02 -2.66 -23.54
C LYS A 131 -20.29 -1.47 -24.47
N GLN A 132 -19.36 -0.53 -24.58
CA GLN A 132 -19.50 0.61 -25.49
C GLN A 132 -19.12 0.26 -26.93
N ILE A 133 -18.23 -0.72 -27.13
CA ILE A 133 -17.76 -1.11 -28.47
C ILE A 133 -18.69 -2.13 -29.15
N ILE A 134 -19.36 -2.96 -28.36
CA ILE A 134 -20.27 -4.01 -28.85
C ILE A 134 -21.67 -3.45 -29.17
N LYS A 135 -21.93 -2.17 -28.87
CA LYS A 135 -23.12 -1.43 -29.29
C LYS A 135 -22.89 -0.76 -30.63
#